data_AF-A0A2K3M8E6-F1
#
_entry.id   AF-A0A2K3M8E6-F1
#
_cell.length_a   1.000
_cell.length_b   1.000
_cell.length_c   1.000
_cell.angle_alpha   90.00
_cell.angle_beta   90.00
_cell.angle_gamma   90.00
#
_symmetry.space_group_name_H-M   'P 1'
#
loop_
_entity.id
_entity.type
_entity.pdbx_description
1 polymer ?
#
loop_
_entity_poly.entity_id
_entity_poly.type
_entity_poly.pdbx_seq_one_letter_code
_entity_poly.pdbx_strand_id
1 'polypeptide(L)'
;MEAAVAQMVTPGEVLGKTDDVKAGRGTYAAVHNNTVYASLTGFRHTIPPASDSPDQRPTIEVTGHKAHGPVPEPGSVVIARVTKVMAKTASLDIMCVGQKSVREKFTGMISYMKKEENGCRNVVS
;
A
#
# COMPACT_ATOMS: atom_id res chain seq x y z
N MET A 1 -21.45 -0.57 -23.04
CA MET A 1 -20.56 -1.44 -22.25
C MET A 1 -19.22 -1.44 -22.95
N GLU A 2 -18.33 -0.52 -22.57
CA GLU A 2 -16.98 -0.47 -23.13
C GLU A 2 -16.06 -1.21 -22.15
N ALA A 3 -15.58 -2.38 -22.57
CA ALA A 3 -14.58 -3.10 -21.81
C ALA A 3 -13.33 -2.22 -21.74
N ALA A 4 -13.04 -1.66 -20.56
CA ALA A 4 -11.80 -0.94 -20.34
C ALA A 4 -10.66 -1.91 -20.68
N VAL A 5 -10.03 -1.69 -21.84
CA VAL A 5 -8.92 -2.51 -22.31
C VAL A 5 -7.84 -2.40 -21.23
N ALA A 6 -7.63 -3.49 -20.50
CA ALA A 6 -6.63 -3.53 -19.45
C ALA A 6 -5.25 -3.45 -20.11
N GLN A 7 -4.77 -2.22 -20.32
CA GLN A 7 -3.49 -1.97 -20.95
C GLN A 7 -2.40 -2.33 -19.96
N MET A 8 -1.61 -3.34 -20.32
CA MET A 8 -0.41 -3.69 -19.56
C MET A 8 0.64 -2.60 -19.77
N VAL A 9 1.19 -2.11 -18.66
CA VAL A 9 2.22 -1.08 -18.64
C VAL A 9 3.45 -1.58 -17.90
N THR A 10 4.59 -0.98 -18.22
CA THR A 10 5.88 -1.29 -17.61
C THR A 10 6.43 -0.10 -16.81
N PRO A 11 7.25 -0.33 -15.76
CA PRO A 11 7.87 0.75 -15.01
C PRO A 11 8.70 1.66 -15.92
N GLY A 12 8.52 2.97 -15.78
CA GLY A 12 9.16 3.97 -16.64
C GLY A 12 8.34 4.37 -17.87
N GLU A 13 7.22 3.71 -18.13
CA GLU A 13 6.30 4.10 -19.20
C GLU A 13 5.55 5.40 -18.85
N VAL A 14 5.39 6.27 -19.85
CA VAL A 14 4.70 7.56 -19.73
C VAL A 14 3.19 7.35 -19.82
N LEU A 15 2.45 7.76 -18.79
CA LEU A 15 1.00 7.59 -18.69
C LEU A 15 0.21 8.86 -19.06
N GLY A 16 0.84 10.04 -18.95
CA GLY A 16 0.22 11.33 -19.30
C GLY A 16 0.90 12.51 -18.61
N LYS A 17 0.41 13.73 -18.84
CA LYS A 17 0.89 14.94 -18.15
C LYS A 17 0.16 15.13 -16.82
N THR A 18 0.84 15.71 -15.85
CA THR A 18 0.30 15.99 -14.50
C THR A 18 -0.86 16.99 -14.57
N ASP A 19 -0.92 17.84 -15.60
CA ASP A 19 -2.01 18.79 -15.82
C ASP A 19 -3.30 18.09 -16.29
N ASP A 20 -3.19 16.97 -17.02
CA ASP A 20 -4.33 16.25 -17.57
C ASP A 20 -4.75 15.06 -16.70
N VAL A 21 -3.79 14.41 -16.04
CA VAL A 21 -4.00 13.19 -15.25
C VAL A 21 -3.40 13.28 -13.86
N LYS A 22 -4.09 12.69 -12.89
CA LYS A 22 -3.62 12.58 -11.51
C LYS A 22 -2.89 11.25 -11.29
N ALA A 23 -1.72 11.31 -10.67
CA ALA A 23 -0.99 10.11 -10.25
C ALA A 23 -1.71 9.42 -9.08
N GLY A 24 -2.14 8.18 -9.29
CA GLY A 24 -2.72 7.30 -8.28
C GLY A 24 -1.76 6.17 -7.88
N ARG A 25 -2.31 5.11 -7.28
CA ARG A 25 -1.50 3.96 -6.81
C ARG A 25 -0.69 3.33 -7.95
N GLY A 26 0.58 3.02 -7.68
CA GLY A 26 1.48 2.40 -8.67
C GLY A 26 1.99 3.36 -9.77
N THR A 27 1.73 4.65 -9.63
CA THR A 27 2.24 5.71 -10.53
C THR A 27 2.89 6.82 -9.71
N TYR A 28 3.77 7.60 -10.33
CA TYR A 28 4.34 8.79 -9.71
C TYR A 28 4.32 9.97 -10.67
N ALA A 29 4.14 11.18 -10.13
CA ALA A 29 4.25 12.41 -10.90
C ALA A 29 5.67 12.96 -10.79
N ALA A 30 6.36 13.08 -11.91
CA ALA A 30 7.66 13.71 -11.99
C ALA A 30 7.49 15.24 -12.10
N VAL A 31 7.86 15.95 -11.02
CA VAL A 31 7.73 17.41 -10.92
C VAL A 31 8.64 18.14 -11.92
N HIS A 32 9.74 17.53 -12.35
CA HIS A 32 10.71 18.17 -13.24
C HIS A 32 10.22 18.29 -14.70
N ASN A 33 9.30 17.43 -15.14
CA ASN A 33 8.82 17.39 -16.52
C ASN A 33 7.29 17.31 -16.60
N ASN A 34 6.59 17.61 -15.50
CA ASN A 34 5.15 17.54 -15.35
C ASN A 34 4.53 16.26 -15.95
N THR A 35 5.21 15.11 -15.85
CA THR A 35 4.77 13.87 -16.50
C THR A 35 4.54 12.77 -15.47
N VAL A 36 3.47 12.00 -15.64
CA VAL A 36 3.11 10.86 -14.80
C VAL A 36 3.68 9.58 -15.42
N TYR A 37 4.40 8.82 -14.61
CA TYR A 37 5.05 7.58 -14.99
C TYR A 37 4.49 6.39 -14.24
N ALA A 38 4.49 5.23 -14.89
CA ALA A 38 4.25 3.96 -14.22
C ALA A 38 5.44 3.59 -13.31
N SER A 39 5.14 3.23 -12.06
CA SER A 39 6.13 2.71 -11.11
C SER A 39 6.12 1.19 -11.02
N LEU A 40 5.03 0.55 -11.45
CA LEU A 40 4.81 -0.89 -11.35
C LEU A 40 4.52 -1.48 -12.74
N THR A 41 4.94 -2.73 -12.95
CA THR A 41 4.45 -3.52 -14.09
C THR A 41 3.06 -4.02 -13.75
N GLY A 42 2.06 -3.68 -14.56
CA GLY A 42 0.69 -4.04 -14.22
C GLY A 42 -0.33 -3.55 -15.22
N PHE A 43 -1.60 -3.68 -14.84
CA PHE A 43 -2.69 -3.16 -15.63
C PHE A 43 -2.99 -1.73 -15.23
N ARG A 44 -3.01 -0.85 -16.23
CA ARG A 44 -3.46 0.53 -16.10
C ARG A 44 -4.97 0.55 -15.91
N HIS A 45 -5.42 1.24 -14.88
CA HIS A 45 -6.81 1.52 -14.60
C HIS A 45 -7.02 3.04 -14.51
N THR A 46 -7.89 3.56 -15.38
CA THR A 46 -8.25 4.99 -15.39
C THR A 46 -9.53 5.16 -14.58
N ILE A 47 -9.43 5.78 -13.41
CA ILE A 47 -10.57 6.10 -12.55
C ILE A 47 -11.10 7.48 -12.98
N PRO A 48 -12.35 7.58 -13.46
CA PRO A 48 -12.94 8.87 -13.78
C PRO A 48 -13.06 9.73 -12.50
N PRO A 49 -12.98 11.07 -12.62
CA PRO A 49 -13.19 11.95 -11.49
C PRO A 49 -14.58 11.76 -10.90
N ALA A 50 -14.72 11.97 -9.60
CA ALA A 50 -16.04 12.09 -8.99
C ALA A 50 -16.70 13.37 -9.51
N SER A 51 -17.99 13.31 -9.87
CA SER A 51 -18.71 14.48 -10.41
C SER A 51 -18.76 15.70 -9.47
N ASP A 52 -18.41 15.51 -8.20
CA ASP A 52 -18.44 16.50 -7.12
C ASP A 52 -17.02 17.03 -6.74
N SER A 53 -15.95 16.62 -7.44
CA SER A 53 -14.61 17.12 -7.17
C SER A 53 -14.27 18.38 -7.98
N PRO A 54 -13.60 19.39 -7.38
CA PRO A 54 -13.14 20.57 -8.11
C PRO A 54 -12.10 20.22 -9.20
N ASP A 55 -11.37 19.11 -9.00
CA ASP A 55 -10.50 18.51 -10.00
C ASP A 55 -11.28 17.48 -10.84
N GLN A 56 -11.52 17.79 -12.11
CA GLN A 56 -12.14 16.88 -13.10
C GLN A 56 -11.11 16.00 -13.82
N ARG A 57 -9.90 15.88 -13.26
CA ARG A 57 -8.81 15.11 -13.86
C ARG A 57 -8.95 13.62 -13.51
N PRO A 58 -8.93 12.70 -14.49
CA PRO A 58 -8.95 11.28 -14.20
C PRO A 58 -7.70 10.85 -13.45
N THR A 59 -7.86 9.92 -12.51
CA THR A 59 -6.75 9.35 -11.74
C THR A 59 -6.28 8.06 -12.39
N ILE A 60 -4.99 7.95 -12.69
CA ILE A 60 -4.40 6.74 -13.25
C ILE A 60 -3.81 5.90 -12.12
N GLU A 61 -4.31 4.67 -11.97
CA GLU A 61 -3.75 3.67 -11.08
C GLU A 61 -3.15 2.53 -11.90
N VAL A 62 -2.01 1.98 -11.45
CA VAL A 62 -1.41 0.78 -12.03
C VAL A 62 -1.43 -0.31 -10.98
N THR A 63 -2.22 -1.35 -11.23
CA THR A 63 -2.29 -2.51 -10.33
C THR A 63 -1.33 -3.56 -10.84
N GLY A 64 -0.24 -3.76 -10.10
CA GLY A 64 0.73 -4.80 -10.40
C GLY A 64 0.23 -6.20 -10.03
N HIS A 65 0.80 -7.22 -10.67
CA HIS A 65 0.53 -8.63 -10.34
C HIS A 65 1.01 -9.00 -8.91
N LYS A 66 1.88 -8.17 -8.32
CA LYS A 66 2.24 -8.18 -6.91
C LYS A 66 1.50 -7.04 -6.20
N ALA A 67 0.18 -7.15 -6.07
CA ALA A 67 -0.55 -6.33 -5.14
C ALA A 67 -0.02 -6.69 -3.74
N HIS A 68 0.89 -5.86 -3.24
CA HIS A 68 1.44 -5.98 -1.89
C HIS A 68 0.26 -6.17 -0.95
N GLY A 69 0.37 -7.16 -0.06
CA GLY A 69 -0.70 -7.42 0.90
C GLY A 69 -1.00 -6.15 1.71
N PRO A 70 -2.15 -6.08 2.40
CA PRO A 70 -2.44 -4.97 3.31
C PRO A 70 -1.23 -4.72 4.21
N VAL A 71 -0.58 -3.56 4.04
CA VAL A 71 0.54 -3.15 4.87
C VAL A 71 -0.02 -2.73 6.22
N PRO A 72 0.50 -3.23 7.35
CA PRO A 72 0.07 -2.76 8.65
C PRO A 72 0.44 -1.28 8.83
N GLU A 73 -0.57 -0.44 9.02
CA GLU A 73 -0.35 0.96 9.39
C GLU A 73 -0.25 1.07 10.93
N PRO A 74 0.53 2.04 11.46
CA PRO A 74 0.61 2.28 12.89
C PRO A 74 -0.79 2.48 13.50
N GLY A 75 -1.11 1.73 14.56
CA GLY A 75 -2.43 1.73 15.20
C GLY A 75 -3.39 0.65 14.69
N SER A 76 -3.00 -0.12 13.67
CA SER A 76 -3.78 -1.28 13.21
C SER A 76 -3.71 -2.45 14.20
N VAL A 77 -4.86 -3.09 14.44
CA VAL A 77 -4.91 -4.35 15.22
C VAL A 77 -4.54 -5.50 14.30
N VAL A 78 -3.50 -6.25 14.66
CA VAL A 78 -3.00 -7.38 13.86
C VAL A 78 -3.12 -8.69 14.63
N ILE A 79 -3.36 -9.78 13.89
CA ILE A 79 -3.31 -11.14 14.43
C ILE A 79 -2.01 -11.77 13.95
N ALA A 80 -1.21 -12.26 14.90
CA ALA A 80 0.09 -12.83 14.63
C ALA A 80 0.31 -14.15 15.39
N ARG A 81 1.07 -15.05 14.78
CA ARG A 81 1.50 -16.31 15.38
C ARG A 81 2.90 -16.15 15.94
N VAL A 82 3.08 -16.40 17.23
CA VAL A 82 4.40 -16.37 17.87
C VAL A 82 5.25 -17.52 17.30
N THR A 83 6.42 -17.18 16.76
CA THR A 83 7.36 -18.16 16.17
C THR A 83 8.50 -18.49 17.12
N LYS A 84 8.97 -17.51 17.88
CA LYS A 84 10.10 -17.67 18.80
C LYS A 84 9.95 -16.75 19.98
N VAL A 85 10.07 -17.29 21.19
CA VAL A 85 10.12 -16.51 22.42
C VAL A 85 11.55 -16.51 22.95
N MET A 86 12.09 -15.33 23.22
CA MET A 86 13.36 -15.10 23.89
C MET A 86 13.13 -14.38 25.23
N ALA A 87 14.16 -14.24 26.05
CA ALA A 87 14.07 -13.67 27.40
C ALA A 87 13.53 -12.23 27.46
N LYS A 88 13.72 -11.42 26.40
CA LYS A 88 13.30 -10.01 26.35
C LYS A 88 12.44 -9.67 25.13
N THR A 89 12.34 -10.56 24.16
CA THR A 89 11.66 -10.33 22.88
C THR A 89 10.94 -11.58 22.42
N ALA A 90 9.82 -11.43 21.74
CA ALA A 90 9.12 -12.49 21.04
C ALA A 90 9.01 -12.14 19.55
N SER A 91 9.49 -13.02 18.69
CA SER A 91 9.29 -12.95 17.25
C SER A 91 7.98 -13.62 16.87
N LEU A 92 7.28 -13.01 15.92
CA LEU A 92 5.94 -13.42 15.53
C LEU A 92 5.71 -13.16 14.04
N ASP A 93 4.96 -14.04 13.40
CA ASP A 93 4.55 -13.92 12.00
C ASP A 93 3.13 -13.32 11.96
N ILE A 94 2.97 -12.16 11.32
CA ILE A 94 1.67 -11.50 11.16
C ILE A 94 0.89 -12.23 10.06
N MET A 95 -0.35 -12.60 10.37
CA MET A 95 -1.24 -13.33 9.46
C MET A 95 -2.36 -12.43 8.92
N CYS A 96 -2.89 -11.54 9.76
CA CYS A 96 -4.00 -10.66 9.40
C CYS A 96 -3.79 -9.24 9.93
N VAL A 97 -4.20 -8.25 9.14
CA VAL A 97 -4.27 -6.83 9.53
C VAL A 97 -5.74 -6.44 9.51
N GLY A 98 -6.33 -6.22 10.70
CA GLY A 98 -7.77 -6.01 10.86
C GLY A 98 -8.58 -7.19 10.31
N GLN A 99 -9.42 -6.92 9.30
CA GLN A 99 -10.25 -7.93 8.62
C GLN A 99 -9.61 -8.48 7.33
N LYS A 100 -8.41 -8.01 6.95
CA LYS A 100 -7.76 -8.41 5.69
C LYS A 100 -6.63 -9.41 5.96
N SER A 101 -6.66 -10.52 5.24
CA SER A 101 -5.58 -11.51 5.30
C SER A 101 -4.35 -11.01 4.54
N VAL A 102 -3.18 -11.21 5.14
CA VAL A 102 -1.91 -10.79 4.56
C VAL A 102 -1.29 -11.99 3.86
N ARG A 103 -1.00 -11.85 2.56
CA ARG A 103 -0.39 -12.93 1.76
C ARG A 103 1.12 -13.01 1.95
N GLU A 104 1.76 -11.88 2.24
CA GLU A 104 3.20 -11.80 2.49
C GLU A 104 3.51 -12.09 3.96
N LYS A 105 4.64 -12.75 4.19
CA LYS A 105 5.10 -13.06 5.54
C LYS A 105 5.73 -11.80 6.14
N PHE A 106 5.02 -11.15 7.05
CA PHE A 106 5.59 -10.09 7.88
C PHE A 106 6.05 -10.69 9.22
N THR A 107 7.29 -10.46 9.60
CA THR A 107 7.81 -10.87 10.91
C THR A 107 7.87 -9.65 11.82
N GLY A 108 7.03 -9.63 12.84
CA GLY A 108 7.06 -8.65 13.92
C GLY A 108 7.91 -9.12 15.10
N MET A 109 8.30 -8.16 15.95
CA MET A 109 8.97 -8.44 17.21
C MET A 109 8.31 -7.63 18.32
N ILE A 110 7.84 -8.30 19.37
CA ILE A 110 7.38 -7.65 20.60
C ILE A 110 8.50 -7.70 21.61
N SER A 111 8.85 -6.55 22.20
CA SER A 111 9.80 -6.47 23.31
C SER A 111 9.04 -6.34 24.63
N TYR A 112 9.32 -7.23 25.58
CA TYR A 112 8.75 -7.13 26.92
C TYR A 112 9.60 -6.17 27.74
N MET A 113 9.26 -4.88 27.70
CA MET A 113 9.64 -4.00 28.79
C MET A 113 8.69 -4.30 29.94
N LYS A 114 9.24 -4.61 31.12
CA LYS A 114 8.45 -4.80 32.33
C LYS A 114 7.63 -3.52 32.52
N LYS A 115 6.32 -3.64 32.35
CA LYS A 115 5.39 -2.53 32.44
C LYS A 115 5.21 -2.22 33.92
N GLU A 116 5.93 -1.22 34.41
CA GLU A 116 5.44 -0.48 35.57
C GLU A 116 4.09 0.15 35.20
N GLU A 117 3.18 0.13 36.16
CA GLU A 117 1.76 0.44 36.03
C GLU A 117 1.54 1.79 35.32
N ASN A 118 1.36 1.77 33.98
CA ASN A 118 0.47 2.62 33.17
C ASN A 118 0.81 2.52 31.66
N GLY A 119 -0.13 2.00 30.85
CA GLY A 119 -0.24 2.29 29.41
C GLY A 119 0.91 1.88 28.47
N CYS A 120 0.93 0.62 28.00
CA CYS A 120 1.83 0.18 26.92
C CYS A 120 1.11 0.46 25.62
N ARG A 121 1.53 1.51 24.92
CA ARG A 121 1.32 1.64 23.48
C ARG A 121 2.31 0.68 22.82
N ASN A 122 1.82 -0.46 22.37
CA ASN A 122 2.63 -1.41 21.59
C ASN A 122 2.86 -0.80 20.21
N VAL A 123 4.02 -0.17 20.04
CA VAL A 123 4.49 0.31 18.73
C VAL A 123 5.18 -0.87 18.08
N VAL A 124 4.54 -1.43 17.05
CA VAL A 124 5.20 -2.30 16.08
C VAL A 124 5.93 -1.34 15.14
N SER A 125 7.26 -1.26 15.27
CA SER A 125 8.12 -0.55 14.31
C SER A 125 8.35 -1.38 13.05
#